data_AF-A0A7I8WBM3-F1
#
_entry.id   AF-A0A7I8WBM3-F1
#
_cell.length_a   1.000
_cell.length_b   1.000
_cell.length_c   1.000
_cell.angle_alpha   90.00
_cell.angle_beta   90.00
_cell.angle_gamma   90.00
#
_symmetry.space_group_name_H-M   'P 1'
#
loop_
_entity.id
_entity.type
_entity.pdbx_description
1 polymer ?
#
loop_
_entity_poly.entity_id
_entity_poly.type
_entity_poly.pdbx_seq_one_letter_code
_entity_poly.pdbx_strand_id
1 'polypeptide(L)'
;MKFCKRSTKINSLWLWWYAFACIGIETYLVYRAVKRCTSYNEHDWNEVKSDKPVGQLYTYIALIVLSVMFVPFLVVTALFPSGNLANDGVRLGKEAIFVHNTQDVTLGIRSRGRILWRHLAPICHVCHAASAYCLFFPEMILKAEEIKHGLAPKETIWESSLDTLFEKNNEVRSGIKIYNY
;
A
#
# COMPACT_ATOMS: atom_id res chain seq x y z
N MET A 1 -31.38 -28.91 -20.32
CA MET A 1 -30.20 -28.31 -19.66
C MET A 1 -30.48 -26.83 -19.39
N LYS A 2 -30.64 -26.41 -18.13
CA LYS A 2 -30.78 -24.98 -17.79
C LYS A 2 -29.38 -24.40 -17.65
N PHE A 3 -28.94 -23.60 -18.61
CA PHE A 3 -27.74 -22.78 -18.44
C PHE A 3 -28.04 -21.75 -17.36
N CYS A 4 -27.51 -21.98 -16.16
CA CYS A 4 -27.55 -20.98 -15.10
C CYS A 4 -26.64 -19.82 -15.53
N LYS A 5 -27.24 -18.71 -15.93
CA LYS A 5 -26.54 -17.49 -16.38
C LYS A 5 -25.76 -16.95 -15.18
N ARG A 6 -24.47 -17.29 -15.07
CA ARG A 6 -23.58 -16.79 -14.03
C ARG A 6 -23.36 -15.31 -14.29
N SER A 7 -24.26 -14.47 -13.79
CA SER A 7 -24.12 -13.02 -13.84
C SER A 7 -22.83 -12.66 -13.09
N THR A 8 -21.85 -12.15 -13.82
CA THR A 8 -20.63 -11.59 -13.24
C THR A 8 -21.03 -10.35 -12.46
N LYS A 9 -21.25 -10.50 -11.15
CA LYS A 9 -21.42 -9.36 -10.25
C LYS A 9 -20.09 -8.60 -10.17
N ILE A 10 -20.15 -7.29 -10.32
CA ILE A 10 -19.03 -6.39 -10.03
C ILE A 10 -19.09 -6.05 -8.53
N ASN A 11 -17.94 -5.81 -7.90
CA ASN A 11 -17.90 -5.37 -6.51
C ASN A 11 -18.62 -4.02 -6.31
N SER A 12 -18.97 -3.71 -5.05
CA SER A 12 -19.61 -2.43 -4.69
C SER A 12 -18.82 -1.25 -5.24
N LEU A 13 -19.52 -0.25 -5.79
CA LEU A 13 -18.95 1.01 -6.28
C LEU A 13 -18.07 1.71 -5.22
N TRP A 14 -18.35 1.47 -3.93
CA TRP A 14 -17.55 1.97 -2.82
C TRP A 14 -16.09 1.47 -2.84
N LEU A 15 -15.88 0.22 -3.25
CA LEU A 15 -14.56 -0.40 -3.28
C LEU A 15 -13.69 0.13 -4.44
N TRP A 16 -14.32 0.60 -5.52
CA TRP A 16 -13.63 1.25 -6.63
C TRP A 16 -13.00 2.57 -6.21
N TRP A 17 -13.78 3.40 -5.50
CA TRP A 17 -13.28 4.68 -5.03
C TRP A 17 -12.14 4.51 -4.04
N TYR A 18 -12.27 3.53 -3.14
CA TYR A 18 -11.19 3.13 -2.25
C TYR A 18 -9.93 2.72 -3.02
N ALA A 19 -10.05 1.83 -4.01
CA ALA A 19 -8.90 1.37 -4.79
C ALA A 19 -8.22 2.52 -5.55
N PHE A 20 -9.00 3.43 -6.14
CA PHE A 20 -8.45 4.60 -6.82
C PHE A 20 -7.71 5.54 -5.86
N ALA A 21 -8.30 5.83 -4.69
CA ALA A 21 -7.67 6.63 -3.66
C ALA A 21 -6.37 5.98 -3.15
N CYS A 22 -6.39 4.66 -2.90
CA CYS A 22 -5.22 3.90 -2.49
C CYS A 22 -4.11 3.95 -3.54
N ILE A 23 -4.42 3.72 -4.82
CA ILE A 23 -3.44 3.83 -5.91
C ILE A 23 -2.85 5.24 -5.94
N GLY A 24 -3.66 6.28 -5.80
CA GLY A 24 -3.19 7.67 -5.80
C GLY A 24 -2.19 7.94 -4.67
N ILE A 25 -2.55 7.54 -3.44
CA ILE A 25 -1.68 7.67 -2.26
C ILE A 25 -0.41 6.85 -2.42
N GLU A 26 -0.53 5.59 -2.85
CA GLU A 26 0.59 4.67 -3.03
C GLU A 26 1.56 5.15 -4.12
N THR A 27 1.04 5.65 -5.24
CA THR A 27 1.85 6.26 -6.30
C THR A 27 2.62 7.47 -5.80
N TYR A 28 1.98 8.33 -4.99
CA TYR A 28 2.63 9.48 -4.38
C TYR A 28 3.76 9.08 -3.42
N LEU A 29 3.52 8.07 -2.59
CA LEU A 29 4.54 7.55 -1.67
C LEU A 29 5.72 6.92 -2.41
N VAL A 30 5.46 6.15 -3.48
CA VAL A 30 6.51 5.60 -4.35
C VAL A 30 7.31 6.70 -5.02
N TYR A 31 6.67 7.73 -5.57
CA TYR A 31 7.36 8.88 -6.15
C TYR A 31 8.31 9.55 -5.15
N ARG A 32 7.85 9.75 -3.90
CA ARG A 32 8.68 10.31 -2.83
C ARG A 32 9.83 9.39 -2.42
N ALA A 33 9.57 8.09 -2.37
CA ALA A 33 10.59 7.10 -2.08
C ALA A 33 11.69 7.10 -3.15
N VAL A 34 11.31 7.17 -4.44
CA VAL A 34 12.26 7.29 -5.55
C VAL A 34 13.07 8.59 -5.47
N LYS A 35 12.42 9.73 -5.23
CA LYS A 35 13.09 11.03 -5.02
C LYS A 35 14.16 10.96 -3.92
N ARG A 36 13.85 10.29 -2.82
CA ARG A 36 14.80 10.10 -1.72
C ARG A 36 15.93 9.13 -2.10
N CYS A 37 15.63 8.07 -2.84
CA CYS A 37 16.63 7.15 -3.37
C CYS A 37 17.66 7.85 -4.27
N THR A 38 17.19 8.73 -5.17
CA THR A 38 18.09 9.48 -6.06
C THR A 38 18.93 10.48 -5.27
N SER A 39 18.30 11.21 -4.35
CA SER A 39 19.00 12.13 -3.44
C SER A 39 20.09 11.45 -2.62
N TYR A 40 19.83 10.23 -2.12
CA TYR A 40 20.78 9.44 -1.37
C TYR A 40 21.94 8.92 -2.24
N ASN A 41 21.64 8.64 -3.51
CA ASN A 41 22.63 8.17 -4.47
C ASN A 41 23.55 9.28 -4.98
N GLU A 42 23.03 10.50 -5.07
CA GLU A 42 23.76 11.71 -5.46
C GLU A 42 24.63 12.28 -4.33
N HIS A 43 24.42 11.87 -3.08
CA HIS A 43 25.20 12.35 -1.94
C HIS A 43 26.65 11.85 -2.01
N ASP A 44 27.62 12.75 -1.87
CA ASP A 44 29.05 12.41 -1.89
C ASP A 44 29.51 11.83 -0.55
N TRP A 45 29.35 10.51 -0.41
CA TRP A 45 29.82 9.72 0.76
C TRP A 45 31.32 9.87 1.06
N ASN A 46 32.09 10.38 0.10
CA ASN A 46 33.53 10.62 0.21
C ASN A 46 33.87 11.70 1.25
N GLU A 47 33.00 12.69 1.46
CA GLU A 47 33.25 13.78 2.42
C GLU A 47 33.28 13.28 3.86
N VAL A 48 32.53 12.22 4.16
CA VAL A 48 32.37 11.67 5.52
C VAL A 48 33.34 10.53 5.82
N LYS A 49 34.26 10.17 4.89
CA LYS A 49 35.18 9.02 5.02
C LYS A 49 34.47 7.73 5.46
N SER A 50 33.22 7.54 5.02
CA SER A 50 32.42 6.39 5.38
C SER A 50 31.96 5.67 4.13
N ASP A 51 32.13 4.35 4.12
CA ASP A 51 31.68 3.53 3.01
C ASP A 51 30.16 3.61 2.89
N LYS A 52 29.67 3.85 1.66
CA LYS A 52 28.25 3.88 1.36
C LYS A 52 27.59 2.57 1.78
N PRO A 53 26.55 2.58 2.64
CA PRO A 53 25.91 1.36 3.10
C PRO A 53 24.98 0.80 2.02
N VAL A 54 25.57 0.11 1.04
CA VAL A 54 24.90 -0.43 -0.14
C VAL A 54 23.84 -1.48 0.19
N GLY A 55 24.02 -2.26 1.27
CA GLY A 55 23.07 -3.30 1.66
C GLY A 55 21.71 -2.76 2.08
N GLN A 56 21.72 -1.66 2.83
CA GLN A 56 20.53 -0.94 3.28
C GLN A 56 19.81 -0.30 2.09
N LEU A 57 20.57 0.24 1.13
CA LEU A 57 20.02 0.78 -0.11
C LEU A 57 19.35 -0.30 -0.98
N TYR A 58 19.95 -1.48 -1.12
CA TYR A 58 19.30 -2.57 -1.85
C TYR A 58 18.04 -3.09 -1.16
N THR A 59 18.07 -3.18 0.18
CA THR A 59 16.88 -3.54 0.98
C THR A 59 15.76 -2.52 0.81
N TYR A 60 16.12 -1.23 0.79
CA TYR A 60 15.21 -0.12 0.53
C TYR A 60 14.52 -0.25 -0.84
N ILE A 61 15.31 -0.46 -1.91
CA ILE A 61 14.79 -0.65 -3.27
C ILE A 61 13.90 -1.89 -3.35
N ALA A 62 14.30 -3.01 -2.74
CA ALA A 62 13.53 -4.25 -2.74
C ALA A 62 12.15 -4.06 -2.09
N LEU A 63 12.06 -3.31 -1.00
CA LEU A 63 10.80 -3.03 -0.31
C LEU A 63 9.87 -2.11 -1.11
N ILE A 64 10.42 -1.12 -1.84
CA ILE A 64 9.64 -0.30 -2.77
C ILE A 64 9.08 -1.16 -3.91
N VAL A 65 9.92 -2.00 -4.52
CA VAL A 65 9.48 -2.90 -5.60
C VAL A 65 8.39 -3.84 -5.09
N LEU A 66 8.56 -4.39 -3.89
CA LEU A 66 7.56 -5.25 -3.25
C LEU A 66 6.23 -4.54 -3.00
N SER A 67 6.25 -3.28 -2.55
CA SER A 67 5.05 -2.45 -2.43
C SER A 67 4.33 -2.30 -3.77
N VAL A 68 5.05 -1.93 -4.84
CA VAL A 68 4.49 -1.81 -6.18
C VAL A 68 3.89 -3.13 -6.69
N MET A 69 4.48 -4.28 -6.31
CA MET A 69 3.91 -5.58 -6.64
C MET A 69 2.55 -5.84 -5.99
N PHE A 70 2.22 -5.22 -4.84
CA PHE A 70 0.91 -5.38 -4.20
C PHE A 70 -0.20 -4.56 -4.88
N VAL A 71 0.13 -3.48 -5.60
CA VAL A 71 -0.83 -2.65 -6.36
C VAL A 71 -1.72 -3.48 -7.30
N PRO A 72 -1.20 -4.31 -8.23
CA PRO A 72 -2.05 -5.09 -9.12
C PRO A 72 -2.95 -6.07 -8.37
N PHE A 73 -2.50 -6.63 -7.24
CA PHE A 73 -3.35 -7.50 -6.40
C PHE A 73 -4.49 -6.70 -5.76
N LEU A 74 -4.23 -5.48 -5.29
CA LEU A 74 -5.27 -4.58 -4.78
C LEU A 74 -6.32 -4.29 -5.86
N VAL A 75 -5.88 -3.95 -7.08
CA VAL A 75 -6.80 -3.67 -8.20
C VAL A 75 -7.65 -4.88 -8.56
N VAL A 76 -7.04 -6.06 -8.70
CA VAL A 76 -7.77 -7.28 -9.04
C VAL A 76 -8.79 -7.64 -7.95
N THR A 77 -8.41 -7.54 -6.67
CA THR A 77 -9.30 -7.83 -5.54
C THR A 77 -10.38 -6.77 -5.32
N ALA A 78 -10.15 -5.53 -5.77
CA ALA A 78 -11.13 -4.46 -5.75
C ALA A 78 -12.15 -4.57 -6.89
N LEU A 79 -11.71 -4.96 -8.10
CA LEU A 79 -12.58 -5.04 -9.28
C LEU A 79 -13.40 -6.34 -9.31
N PHE A 80 -12.77 -7.47 -8.98
CA PHE A 80 -13.40 -8.79 -9.07
C PHE A 80 -13.84 -9.29 -7.70
N PRO A 81 -15.06 -9.84 -7.57
CA PRO A 81 -15.48 -10.51 -6.35
C PRO A 81 -14.53 -11.65 -6.03
N SER A 82 -13.86 -11.51 -4.89
CA SER A 82 -12.86 -12.49 -4.45
C SER A 82 -13.52 -13.77 -3.91
N GLY A 83 -14.84 -13.71 -3.65
CA GLY A 83 -15.58 -14.75 -2.96
C GLY A 83 -15.33 -14.76 -1.45
N ASN A 84 -14.56 -13.78 -0.95
CA ASN A 84 -14.35 -13.54 0.47
C ASN A 84 -15.49 -12.65 1.00
N LEU A 85 -16.26 -13.18 1.95
CA LEU A 85 -17.44 -12.52 2.52
C LEU A 85 -17.08 -11.17 3.15
N ALA A 86 -15.91 -11.07 3.76
CA ALA A 86 -15.43 -9.84 4.42
C ALA A 86 -15.03 -8.75 3.42
N ASN A 87 -14.49 -9.13 2.26
CA ASN A 87 -14.09 -8.19 1.20
C ASN A 87 -15.30 -7.73 0.38
N ASP A 88 -16.22 -8.66 0.08
CA ASP A 88 -17.32 -8.43 -0.85
C ASP A 88 -18.58 -7.84 -0.14
N GLY A 89 -18.54 -7.67 1.19
CA GLY A 89 -19.55 -6.96 1.98
C GLY A 89 -20.93 -7.65 2.04
N VAL A 90 -20.98 -8.96 1.78
CA VAL A 90 -22.22 -9.73 1.73
C VAL A 90 -22.82 -9.84 3.14
N ARG A 91 -24.02 -9.29 3.32
CA ARG A 91 -24.74 -9.32 4.60
C ARG A 91 -25.18 -10.75 4.93
N LEU A 92 -24.73 -11.27 6.08
CA LEU A 92 -24.89 -12.66 6.56
C LEU A 92 -26.35 -13.16 6.70
N GLY A 93 -27.38 -12.34 6.45
CA GLY A 93 -28.78 -12.71 6.68
C GLY A 93 -29.58 -13.18 5.46
N LYS A 94 -29.19 -12.84 4.22
CA LYS A 94 -30.04 -13.11 3.02
C LYS A 94 -29.66 -14.37 2.25
N GLU A 95 -28.42 -14.83 2.35
CA GLU A 95 -27.87 -15.92 1.52
C GLU A 95 -27.76 -17.26 2.29
N ALA A 96 -27.84 -17.22 3.63
CA ALA A 96 -27.76 -18.43 4.48
C ALA A 96 -28.90 -19.42 4.20
N ILE A 97 -30.07 -18.93 3.79
CA ILE A 97 -31.24 -19.75 3.44
C ILE A 97 -31.01 -20.50 2.10
N PHE A 98 -30.20 -19.94 1.18
CA PHE A 98 -29.97 -20.53 -0.15
C PHE A 98 -28.79 -21.51 -0.17
N VAL A 99 -27.77 -21.29 0.66
CA VAL A 99 -26.54 -22.10 0.69
C VAL A 99 -26.73 -23.43 1.42
N HIS A 100 -27.61 -23.50 2.43
CA HIS A 100 -27.91 -24.75 3.15
C HIS A 100 -28.49 -25.84 2.22
N ASN A 101 -29.10 -25.47 1.10
CA ASN A 101 -29.79 -26.42 0.21
C ASN A 101 -28.91 -26.97 -0.94
N THR A 102 -27.64 -26.55 -1.05
CA THR A 102 -26.79 -26.91 -2.22
C THR A 102 -25.41 -27.44 -1.89
N GLN A 103 -25.06 -27.62 -0.60
CA GLN A 103 -23.70 -28.00 -0.18
C GLN A 103 -23.58 -29.31 0.59
N ASP A 104 -24.57 -30.20 0.51
CA ASP A 104 -24.35 -31.60 0.87
C ASP A 104 -23.89 -32.38 -0.37
N VAL A 105 -22.87 -33.21 -0.17
CA VAL A 105 -22.29 -34.15 -1.15
C VAL A 105 -21.32 -33.52 -2.15
N THR A 106 -20.06 -33.29 -1.72
CA THR A 106 -18.80 -33.65 -2.41
C THR A 106 -17.64 -32.70 -2.03
N LEU A 107 -16.48 -33.28 -1.66
CA LEU A 107 -15.13 -32.67 -1.53
C LEU A 107 -14.66 -32.23 -0.12
N GLY A 108 -14.33 -33.23 0.71
CA GLY A 108 -13.83 -33.08 2.10
C GLY A 108 -12.41 -32.54 2.32
N ILE A 109 -11.55 -32.37 1.30
CA ILE A 109 -10.17 -31.83 1.50
C ILE A 109 -9.99 -30.45 0.85
N ARG A 110 -10.69 -30.16 -0.26
CA ARG A 110 -10.75 -28.84 -0.93
C ARG A 110 -11.62 -27.81 -0.16
N SER A 111 -12.23 -28.26 0.94
CA SER A 111 -13.16 -27.51 1.79
C SER A 111 -12.43 -26.50 2.68
N ARG A 112 -11.35 -26.89 3.38
CA ARG A 112 -10.70 -26.03 4.39
C ARG A 112 -10.04 -24.79 3.79
N GLY A 113 -9.35 -24.92 2.65
CA GLY A 113 -8.74 -23.77 1.96
C GLY A 113 -9.77 -22.78 1.42
N ARG A 114 -10.93 -23.27 0.94
CA ARG A 114 -12.03 -22.41 0.49
C ARG A 114 -12.79 -21.77 1.65
N ILE A 115 -12.94 -22.48 2.77
CA ILE A 115 -13.50 -21.94 4.01
C ILE A 115 -12.58 -20.84 4.54
N LEU A 116 -11.28 -21.12 4.64
CA LEU A 116 -10.28 -20.15 5.07
C LEU A 116 -10.28 -18.93 4.14
N TRP A 117 -10.31 -19.13 2.81
CA TRP A 117 -10.41 -18.03 1.82
C TRP A 117 -11.71 -17.22 1.94
N ARG A 118 -12.83 -17.87 2.28
CA ARG A 118 -14.14 -17.22 2.49
C ARG A 118 -14.22 -16.40 3.78
N HIS A 119 -13.44 -16.76 4.80
CA HIS A 119 -13.44 -16.14 6.13
C HIS A 119 -12.16 -15.35 6.43
N LEU A 120 -11.22 -15.26 5.49
CA LEU A 120 -10.00 -14.50 5.67
C LEU A 120 -10.31 -13.01 5.84
N ALA A 121 -9.41 -12.29 6.51
CA ALA A 121 -9.45 -10.83 6.56
C ALA A 121 -9.59 -10.22 5.15
N PRO A 122 -10.18 -9.02 5.02
CA PRO A 122 -10.42 -8.42 3.72
C PRO A 122 -9.09 -8.23 2.96
N ILE A 123 -8.86 -9.09 1.95
CA ILE A 123 -7.57 -9.26 1.28
C ILE A 123 -7.08 -7.94 0.67
N CYS A 124 -8.00 -7.18 0.07
CA CYS A 124 -7.69 -5.85 -0.47
C CYS A 124 -7.06 -4.92 0.58
N HIS A 125 -7.63 -4.87 1.78
CA HIS A 125 -7.16 -4.00 2.87
C HIS A 125 -5.86 -4.53 3.47
N VAL A 126 -5.69 -5.86 3.56
CA VAL A 126 -4.45 -6.48 4.02
C VAL A 126 -3.30 -6.20 3.03
N CYS A 127 -3.54 -6.34 1.73
CA CYS A 127 -2.56 -6.00 0.70
C CYS A 127 -2.20 -4.51 0.73
N HIS A 128 -3.18 -3.63 0.90
CA HIS A 128 -2.92 -2.20 1.04
C HIS A 128 -2.08 -1.88 2.30
N ALA A 129 -2.44 -2.46 3.45
CA ALA A 129 -1.67 -2.30 4.67
C ALA A 129 -0.24 -2.84 4.52
N ALA A 130 -0.08 -4.04 3.95
CA ALA A 130 1.23 -4.62 3.68
C ALA A 130 2.09 -3.72 2.78
N SER A 131 1.50 -3.17 1.72
CA SER A 131 2.17 -2.18 0.86
C SER A 131 2.60 -0.94 1.64
N ALA A 132 1.70 -0.36 2.45
CA ALA A 132 2.01 0.81 3.26
C ALA A 132 3.15 0.55 4.25
N TYR A 133 3.18 -0.62 4.90
CA TYR A 133 4.29 -1.03 5.76
C TYR A 133 5.60 -1.19 4.97
N CYS A 134 5.54 -1.76 3.76
CA CYS A 134 6.69 -1.90 2.89
C CYS A 134 7.24 -0.55 2.40
N LEU A 135 6.45 0.52 2.37
CA LEU A 135 6.94 1.88 2.04
C LEU A 135 7.40 2.65 3.28
N PHE A 136 6.79 2.41 4.44
CA PHE A 136 7.14 3.07 5.70
C PHE A 136 8.46 2.55 6.29
N PHE A 137 8.62 1.23 6.37
CA PHE A 137 9.81 0.60 6.94
C PHE A 137 11.13 1.02 6.28
N PRO A 138 11.25 1.06 4.93
CA PRO A 138 12.50 1.45 4.29
C PRO A 138 12.84 2.93 4.51
N GLU A 139 11.85 3.82 4.65
CA GLU A 139 12.10 5.23 5.01
C GLU A 139 12.80 5.34 6.37
N MET A 140 12.40 4.53 7.35
CA MET A 140 13.02 4.50 8.67
C MET A 140 14.47 4.00 8.64
N ILE A 141 14.76 2.96 7.84
CA ILE A 141 16.12 2.42 7.69
C ILE A 141 17.05 3.49 7.10
N LEU A 142 16.63 4.15 6.02
CA LEU A 142 17.49 5.10 5.32
C LEU A 142 17.80 6.32 6.19
N LYS A 143 16.79 6.91 6.85
CA LYS A 143 16.98 8.02 7.79
C LYS A 143 17.91 7.63 8.95
N ALA A 144 17.78 6.40 9.48
CA ALA A 144 18.64 5.93 10.56
C ALA A 144 20.10 5.83 10.14
N GLU A 145 20.38 5.36 8.92
CA GLU A 145 21.76 5.33 8.38
C GLU A 145 22.30 6.74 8.11
N GLU A 146 21.50 7.66 7.58
CA GLU A 146 21.92 9.06 7.38
C GLU A 146 22.35 9.72 8.70
N ILE A 147 21.62 9.48 9.79
CA ILE A 147 21.95 10.01 11.12
C ILE A 147 23.19 9.31 11.72
N LYS A 148 23.29 7.99 11.56
CA LYS A 148 24.42 7.19 12.06
C LYS A 148 25.74 7.65 11.43
N HIS A 149 25.71 8.00 10.15
CA HIS A 149 26.86 8.53 9.42
C HIS A 149 27.02 10.06 9.57
N GLY A 150 26.15 10.74 10.31
CA GLY A 150 26.25 12.19 10.56
C GLY A 150 25.91 13.06 9.35
N LEU A 151 25.22 12.52 8.35
CA LEU A 151 24.76 13.22 7.15
C LEU A 151 23.49 14.02 7.40
N ALA A 152 22.65 13.55 8.32
CA ALA A 152 21.45 14.23 8.77
C ALA A 152 21.54 14.51 10.27
N PRO A 153 21.09 15.68 10.72
CA PRO A 153 21.11 16.01 12.13
C PRO A 153 19.98 15.25 12.87
N LYS A 154 20.10 15.13 14.20
CA LYS A 154 19.24 14.25 15.00
C LYS A 154 17.81 14.78 15.12
N GLU A 155 17.62 16.08 14.99
CA GLU A 155 16.32 16.75 15.00
C GLU A 155 15.41 16.28 13.84
N THR A 156 15.98 15.86 12.72
CA THR A 156 15.26 15.32 11.55
C THR A 156 14.51 14.01 11.83
N ILE A 157 14.76 13.36 12.98
CA ILE A 157 14.00 12.18 13.43
C ILE A 157 12.53 12.53 13.66
N TRP A 158 12.26 13.72 14.17
CA TRP A 158 10.91 14.16 14.53
C TRP A 158 10.13 14.72 13.34
N GLU A 159 10.81 15.04 12.25
CA GLU A 159 10.19 15.56 11.04
C GLU A 159 9.39 14.47 10.33
N SER A 160 8.10 14.73 10.24
CA SER A 160 7.19 13.90 9.49
C SER A 160 7.36 14.14 8.00
N SER A 161 7.18 13.06 7.26
CA SER A 161 6.99 13.07 5.82
C SER A 161 5.93 14.09 5.35
N LEU A 162 4.95 14.43 6.21
CA LEU A 162 3.91 15.41 5.91
C LEU A 162 4.33 16.87 6.16
N ASP A 163 5.36 17.12 6.97
CA ASP A 163 5.77 18.49 7.29
C ASP A 163 6.25 19.23 6.03
N THR A 164 6.89 18.50 5.11
CA THR A 164 7.27 19.00 3.77
C THR A 164 6.09 19.51 2.94
N LEU A 165 4.90 18.94 3.10
CA LEU A 165 3.69 19.41 2.40
C LEU A 165 3.19 20.73 2.98
N PHE A 166 3.26 20.88 4.30
CA PHE A 166 2.83 22.08 4.99
C PHE A 166 3.83 23.23 4.83
N GLU A 167 5.13 22.94 4.85
CA GLU A 167 6.19 23.93 4.69
C GLU A 167 6.20 24.53 3.29
N LYS A 168 6.10 23.70 2.24
CA LYS A 168 5.97 24.17 0.86
C LYS A 168 4.74 25.06 0.66
N ASN A 169 3.63 24.77 1.34
CA ASN A 169 2.43 25.60 1.28
C ASN A 169 2.66 26.96 1.96
N ASN A 170 3.41 26.99 3.06
CA ASN A 170 3.75 28.23 3.75
C ASN A 170 4.69 29.12 2.93
N GLU A 171 5.67 28.55 2.22
CA GLU A 171 6.55 29.28 1.29
C GLU A 171 5.80 29.85 0.08
N VAL A 172 4.89 29.07 -0.51
CA VAL A 172 4.03 29.57 -1.59
C VAL A 172 3.14 30.72 -1.10
N ARG A 173 2.59 30.60 0.12
CA ARG A 173 1.76 31.65 0.73
C ARG A 173 2.55 32.90 1.09
N SER A 174 3.80 32.77 1.55
CA SER A 174 4.67 33.92 1.82
C SER A 174 5.12 34.59 0.53
N GLY A 175 5.46 33.81 -0.51
CA GLY A 175 5.76 34.32 -1.86
C GLY A 175 4.61 35.14 -2.44
N ILE A 176 3.37 34.66 -2.37
CA ILE A 176 2.17 35.38 -2.87
C ILE A 176 1.92 36.71 -2.13
N LYS A 177 2.29 36.81 -0.84
CA LYS A 177 2.18 38.07 -0.09
C LYS A 177 3.19 39.13 -0.54
N ILE A 178 4.33 38.73 -1.09
CA ILE A 178 5.38 39.66 -1.55
C ILE A 178 5.00 40.32 -2.89
N TYR A 179 4.16 39.67 -3.71
CA TYR A 179 3.71 40.20 -5.01
C TYR A 179 2.41 41.02 -4.97
N ASN A 180 1.87 41.31 -3.78
CA ASN A 180 0.62 42.08 -3.62
C ASN A 180 0.83 43.46 -2.97
N TYR A 181 2.02 44.05 -3.13
CA TYR A 181 2.31 45.44 -2.78
C TYR A 181 2.92 46.19 -3.97
#